data_AF-A0A3M2D5T1-F1
#
_entry.id   AF-A0A3M2D5T1-F1
#
_cell.length_a   1.000
_cell.length_b   1.000
_cell.length_c   1.000
_cell.angle_alpha   90.00
_cell.angle_beta   90.00
_cell.angle_gamma   90.00
#
_symmetry.space_group_name_H-M   'P 1'
#
loop_
_entity.id
_entity.type
_entity.pdbx_description
1 polymer ?
#
loop_
_entity_poly.entity_id
_entity_poly.type
_entity_poly.pdbx_seq_one_letter_code
_entity_poly.pdbx_strand_id
1 'polypeptide(L)'
;MVCRLFARWAEPFQYYLQPRLGPLWTIGEVVYTLVFDYENRLTEVKQGTTVLASFVYDADGNRVKSTVGGVTTVYIAGLYEYSGGAARSYYTGPGGVVAMRSGGVVYYLLSDQLNSTARIVNSAGVIQADTYYYPYGSKRSGSYSSLTTKCCSDAAAIRVGRRVVSS
;
A
#
# COMPACT_ATOMS: atom_id res chain seq x y z
N MET A 1 35.73 -28.29 50.35
CA MET A 1 35.29 -26.89 50.54
C MET A 1 34.85 -26.35 49.19
N VAL A 2 33.58 -25.97 49.08
CA VAL A 2 32.97 -25.40 47.87
C VAL A 2 33.26 -23.91 47.87
N CYS A 3 33.76 -23.36 46.77
CA CYS A 3 33.60 -21.95 46.47
C CYS A 3 33.37 -21.79 44.96
N ARG A 4 32.08 -21.72 44.58
CA ARG A 4 31.63 -21.28 43.26
C ARG A 4 31.61 -19.75 43.29
N LEU A 5 32.50 -19.09 42.54
CA LEU A 5 32.38 -17.65 42.28
C LEU A 5 31.56 -17.46 41.00
N PHE A 6 30.27 -17.13 41.18
CA PHE A 6 29.33 -16.85 40.10
C PHE A 6 29.44 -15.35 39.76
N ALA A 7 30.29 -14.99 38.79
CA ALA A 7 30.32 -13.64 38.25
C ALA A 7 29.20 -13.48 37.21
N ARG A 8 28.03 -13.08 37.68
CA ARG A 8 26.90 -12.66 36.83
C ARG A 8 27.23 -11.26 36.30
N TRP A 9 27.85 -11.20 35.12
CA TRP A 9 28.03 -9.95 34.39
C TRP A 9 26.65 -9.41 34.02
N ALA A 10 26.43 -8.15 34.38
CA ALA A 10 25.23 -7.41 34.03
C ALA A 10 25.09 -7.35 32.50
N GLU A 11 23.99 -7.90 31.99
CA GLU A 11 23.57 -7.72 30.61
C GLU A 11 23.34 -6.22 30.40
N PRO A 12 24.06 -5.54 29.48
CA PRO A 12 23.74 -4.16 29.15
C PRO A 12 22.32 -4.13 28.60
N PHE A 13 21.54 -3.19 29.10
CA PHE A 13 20.21 -2.82 28.63
C PHE A 13 20.26 -2.51 27.12
N GLN A 14 20.12 -3.53 26.28
CA GLN A 14 19.88 -3.30 24.87
C GLN A 14 18.42 -2.88 24.74
N TYR A 15 18.20 -1.57 24.62
CA TYR A 15 16.99 -1.04 24.01
C TYR A 15 16.96 -1.54 22.56
N TYR A 16 16.30 -2.67 22.34
CA TYR A 16 16.13 -3.25 21.01
C TYR A 16 15.22 -2.34 20.18
N LEU A 17 15.82 -1.48 19.35
CA LEU A 17 15.18 -0.82 18.22
C LEU A 17 14.97 -1.82 17.07
N GLN A 18 14.13 -2.84 17.27
CA GLN A 18 13.86 -3.84 16.25
C GLN A 18 12.50 -3.60 15.55
N PRO A 19 12.44 -3.64 14.20
CA PRO A 19 11.19 -3.62 13.46
C PRO A 19 10.27 -4.74 13.93
N ARG A 20 8.98 -4.44 14.07
CA ARG A 20 8.00 -5.45 14.44
C ARG A 20 7.68 -6.31 13.23
N LEU A 21 8.04 -7.59 13.29
CA LEU A 21 7.55 -8.59 12.34
C LEU A 21 6.06 -8.79 12.58
N GLY A 22 5.27 -8.49 11.55
CA GLY A 22 3.84 -8.76 11.52
C GLY A 22 3.54 -10.25 11.34
N PRO A 23 2.25 -10.64 11.43
CA PRO A 23 1.83 -12.01 11.17
C PRO A 23 2.28 -12.50 9.78
N LEU A 24 2.54 -13.79 9.65
CA LEU A 24 2.80 -14.47 8.38
C LEU A 24 1.49 -14.64 7.61
N TRP A 25 1.53 -14.41 6.30
CA TRP A 25 0.35 -14.47 5.44
C TRP A 25 0.54 -15.46 4.32
N THR A 26 -0.30 -16.49 4.29
CA THR A 26 -0.26 -17.48 3.22
C THR A 26 -1.36 -17.19 2.21
N ILE A 27 -0.97 -16.89 0.97
CA ILE A 27 -1.91 -16.79 -0.16
C ILE A 27 -1.48 -17.84 -1.17
N GLY A 28 -2.32 -18.87 -1.37
CA GLY A 28 -2.00 -19.96 -2.31
C GLY A 28 -0.64 -20.61 -2.03
N GLU A 29 -0.36 -20.94 -0.76
CA GLU A 29 0.88 -21.55 -0.26
C GLU A 29 2.13 -20.66 -0.21
N VAL A 30 2.08 -19.44 -0.76
CA VAL A 30 3.17 -18.47 -0.64
C VAL A 30 3.05 -17.70 0.67
N VAL A 31 4.12 -17.74 1.47
CA VAL A 31 4.21 -17.01 2.74
C VAL A 31 4.83 -15.63 2.53
N TYR A 32 4.06 -14.60 2.88
CA TYR A 32 4.50 -13.22 2.93
C TYR A 32 4.79 -12.79 4.37
N THR A 33 5.88 -12.06 4.55
CA THR A 33 6.23 -11.40 5.80
C THR A 33 6.00 -9.90 5.65
N LEU A 34 5.20 -9.34 6.55
CA LEU A 34 4.95 -7.90 6.62
C LEU A 34 5.82 -7.30 7.73
N VAL A 35 6.59 -6.26 7.42
CA VAL A 35 7.44 -5.56 8.38
C VAL A 35 6.80 -4.23 8.71
N PHE A 36 6.69 -3.93 10.00
CA PHE A 36 6.11 -2.68 10.48
C PHE A 36 7.13 -1.87 11.28
N ASP A 37 7.02 -0.55 11.20
CA ASP A 37 7.74 0.36 12.09
C ASP A 37 7.09 0.42 13.49
N TYR A 38 7.67 1.24 14.36
CA TYR A 38 7.22 1.44 15.74
C TYR A 38 5.86 2.15 15.85
N GLU A 39 5.46 2.85 14.78
CA GLU A 39 4.16 3.52 14.64
C GLU A 39 3.09 2.60 14.01
N ASN A 40 3.39 1.30 13.87
CA ASN A 40 2.54 0.29 13.24
C ASN A 40 2.20 0.59 11.77
N ARG A 41 3.09 1.26 11.03
CA ARG A 41 2.97 1.48 9.58
C ARG A 41 3.77 0.43 8.83
N LEU A 42 3.21 -0.08 7.73
CA LEU A 42 3.85 -1.12 6.91
C LEU A 42 5.04 -0.54 6.15
N THR A 43 6.25 -0.99 6.45
CA THR A 43 7.47 -0.51 5.78
C THR A 43 7.96 -1.45 4.70
N GLU A 44 7.76 -2.77 4.84
CA GLU A 44 8.20 -3.75 3.85
C GLU A 44 7.24 -4.93 3.71
N VAL A 45 7.15 -5.47 2.49
CA VAL A 45 6.52 -6.75 2.18
C VAL A 45 7.58 -7.67 1.60
N LYS A 46 7.78 -8.83 2.22
CA LYS A 46 8.80 -9.80 1.82
C LYS A 46 8.19 -11.14 1.48
N GLN A 47 8.87 -11.88 0.60
CA GLN A 47 8.68 -13.30 0.39
C GLN A 47 10.03 -13.98 0.66
N GLY A 48 10.13 -14.68 1.79
CA GLY A 48 11.42 -15.14 2.30
C GLY A 48 12.35 -13.96 2.60
N THR A 49 13.53 -13.94 1.99
CA THR A 49 14.53 -12.85 2.11
C THR A 49 14.35 -11.74 1.09
N THR A 50 13.53 -11.95 0.05
CA THR A 50 13.33 -10.98 -1.04
C THR A 50 12.33 -9.91 -0.65
N VAL A 51 12.70 -8.64 -0.81
CA VAL A 51 11.81 -7.49 -0.64
C VAL A 51 10.99 -7.27 -1.92
N LEU A 52 9.67 -7.43 -1.83
CA LEU A 52 8.74 -7.21 -2.94
C LEU A 52 8.25 -5.77 -3.00
N ALA A 53 8.02 -5.17 -1.83
CA ALA A 53 7.62 -3.79 -1.69
C ALA A 53 8.30 -3.13 -0.49
N SER A 54 8.65 -1.85 -0.62
CA SER A 54 9.13 -1.00 0.47
C SER A 54 8.43 0.36 0.46
N PHE A 55 8.21 0.92 1.63
CA PHE A 55 7.45 2.15 1.83
C PHE A 55 8.19 3.10 2.79
N VAL A 56 8.15 4.39 2.48
CA VAL A 56 8.70 5.46 3.32
C VAL A 56 7.60 6.45 3.64
N TYR A 57 7.58 6.88 4.88
CA TYR A 57 6.58 7.80 5.44
C TYR A 57 7.26 9.09 5.92
N ASP A 58 6.52 10.19 5.90
CA ASP A 58 6.92 11.43 6.58
C ASP A 58 6.64 11.36 8.09
N ALA A 59 7.00 12.43 8.80
CA ALA A 59 6.78 12.55 10.24
C ALA A 59 5.29 12.58 10.62
N ASP A 60 4.42 12.99 9.69
CA ASP A 60 2.96 13.06 9.89
C ASP A 60 2.27 11.72 9.57
N GLY A 61 3.01 10.71 9.08
CA GLY A 61 2.49 9.40 8.74
C GLY A 61 1.97 9.25 7.30
N ASN A 62 2.15 10.25 6.44
CA ASN A 62 1.82 10.12 5.04
C ASN A 62 2.92 9.37 4.29
N ARG A 63 2.53 8.48 3.38
CA ARG A 63 3.48 7.76 2.53
C ARG A 63 4.07 8.72 1.48
N VAL A 64 5.38 8.93 1.51
CA VAL A 64 6.12 9.80 0.57
C VAL A 64 6.82 9.04 -0.54
N LYS A 65 7.09 7.74 -0.35
CA LYS A 65 7.72 6.88 -1.35
C LYS A 65 7.19 5.45 -1.25
N SER A 66 7.00 4.81 -2.40
CA SER A 66 6.81 3.37 -2.50
C SER A 66 7.70 2.78 -3.57
N THR A 67 8.32 1.65 -3.30
CA THR A 67 9.00 0.84 -4.31
C THR A 67 8.29 -0.49 -4.37
N VAL A 68 7.68 -0.84 -5.50
CA VAL A 68 6.95 -2.11 -5.66
C VAL A 68 7.39 -2.76 -6.96
N GLY A 69 7.87 -4.01 -6.89
CA GLY A 69 8.34 -4.73 -8.08
C GLY A 69 9.46 -3.99 -8.83
N GLY A 70 10.32 -3.25 -8.11
CA GLY A 70 11.40 -2.44 -8.67
C GLY A 70 10.99 -1.05 -9.18
N VAL A 71 9.69 -0.74 -9.25
CA VAL A 71 9.21 0.59 -9.65
C VAL A 71 9.13 1.50 -8.45
N THR A 72 9.88 2.60 -8.48
CA THR A 72 9.83 3.65 -7.46
C THR A 72 8.81 4.72 -7.84
N THR A 73 7.92 5.01 -6.90
CA THR A 73 6.92 6.07 -6.97
C THR A 73 7.12 7.02 -5.80
N VAL A 74 7.15 8.32 -6.08
CA VAL A 74 7.26 9.40 -5.09
C VAL A 74 5.93 10.14 -5.02
N TYR A 75 5.50 10.44 -3.79
CA TYR A 75 4.26 11.15 -3.50
C TYR A 75 4.57 12.48 -2.83
N ILE A 76 3.96 13.56 -3.31
CA ILE A 76 4.12 14.90 -2.76
C ILE A 76 2.75 15.41 -2.32
N ALA A 77 2.58 15.59 -1.00
CA ALA A 77 1.40 16.16 -0.35
C ALA A 77 0.05 15.54 -0.76
N GLY A 78 0.06 14.30 -1.27
CA GLY A 78 -1.14 13.66 -1.82
C GLY A 78 -1.69 14.29 -3.12
N LEU A 79 -1.06 15.35 -3.64
CA LEU A 79 -1.50 16.10 -4.82
C LEU A 79 -0.70 15.74 -6.07
N TYR A 80 0.48 15.16 -5.90
CA TYR A 80 1.36 14.85 -7.02
C TYR A 80 2.05 13.51 -6.83
N GLU A 81 2.20 12.79 -7.92
CA GLU A 81 2.88 11.51 -7.98
C GLU A 81 3.88 11.50 -9.16
N TYR A 82 5.07 10.97 -8.92
CA TYR A 82 6.08 10.77 -9.96
C TYR A 82 6.58 9.33 -9.94
N SER A 83 6.53 8.67 -11.10
CA SER A 83 6.95 7.28 -11.24
C SER A 83 7.44 7.02 -12.66
N GLY A 84 8.58 6.35 -12.82
CA GLY A 84 9.08 5.87 -14.11
C GLY A 84 9.23 6.96 -15.19
N GLY A 85 9.53 8.21 -14.82
CA GLY A 85 9.65 9.32 -15.78
C GLY A 85 8.34 10.06 -16.08
N ALA A 86 7.21 9.60 -15.55
CA ALA A 86 5.91 10.20 -15.74
C ALA A 86 5.38 10.84 -14.45
N ALA A 87 4.81 12.03 -14.60
CA ALA A 87 4.17 12.79 -13.54
C ALA A 87 2.64 12.67 -13.63
N ARG A 88 1.99 12.60 -12.46
CA ARG A 88 0.54 12.75 -12.33
C ARG A 88 0.22 13.79 -11.28
N SER A 89 -0.70 14.70 -11.62
CA SER A 89 -1.25 15.68 -10.69
C SER A 89 -2.68 15.32 -10.35
N TYR A 90 -3.08 15.50 -9.10
CA TYR A 90 -4.42 15.23 -8.61
C TYR A 90 -5.14 16.53 -8.27
N TYR A 91 -6.38 16.65 -8.70
CA TYR A 91 -7.26 17.76 -8.39
C TYR A 91 -8.27 17.32 -7.34
N THR A 92 -8.33 18.06 -6.24
CA THR A 92 -9.20 17.79 -5.10
C THR A 92 -10.39 18.73 -5.06
N GLY A 93 -11.56 18.20 -4.72
CA GLY A 93 -12.79 18.95 -4.47
C GLY A 93 -13.48 18.48 -3.19
N PRO A 94 -14.74 18.90 -2.96
CA PRO A 94 -15.55 18.39 -1.86
C PRO A 94 -15.67 16.86 -1.96
N GLY A 95 -15.21 16.14 -0.94
CA GLY A 95 -15.21 14.67 -0.94
C GLY A 95 -13.91 14.00 -1.41
N GLY A 96 -12.87 14.75 -1.81
CA GLY A 96 -11.54 14.19 -2.10
C GLY A 96 -11.09 14.43 -3.54
N VAL A 97 -10.37 13.46 -4.12
CA VAL A 97 -9.82 13.60 -5.48
C VAL A 97 -10.93 13.43 -6.52
N VAL A 98 -11.13 14.46 -7.35
CA VAL A 98 -12.20 14.51 -8.37
C VAL A 98 -11.67 14.36 -9.80
N ALA A 99 -10.40 14.67 -10.02
CA ALA A 99 -9.77 14.52 -11.32
C ALA A 99 -8.26 14.33 -11.17
N MET A 100 -7.62 13.93 -12.25
CA MET A 100 -6.17 13.82 -12.35
C MET A 100 -5.69 14.25 -13.72
N ARG A 101 -4.44 14.70 -13.81
CA ARG A 101 -3.74 14.98 -15.06
C ARG A 101 -2.58 14.02 -15.21
N SER A 102 -2.49 13.35 -16.36
CA SER A 102 -1.39 12.45 -16.71
C SER A 102 -1.12 12.55 -18.22
N GLY A 103 0.16 12.61 -18.62
CA GLY A 103 0.54 12.71 -20.04
C GLY A 103 -0.09 13.91 -20.76
N GLY A 104 -0.34 15.01 -20.03
CA GLY A 104 -0.99 16.21 -20.57
C GLY A 104 -2.52 16.15 -20.62
N VAL A 105 -3.14 14.97 -20.48
CA VAL A 105 -4.59 14.74 -20.53
C VAL A 105 -5.19 14.79 -19.13
N VAL A 106 -6.38 15.39 -19.01
CA VAL A 106 -7.16 15.38 -17.76
C VAL A 106 -8.14 14.22 -17.80
N TYR A 107 -8.25 13.52 -16.68
CA TYR A 107 -9.20 12.44 -16.45
C TYR A 107 -10.06 12.79 -15.25
N TYR A 108 -11.37 12.68 -15.41
CA TYR A 108 -12.36 12.85 -14.36
C TYR A 108 -12.61 11.52 -13.67
N LEU A 109 -12.56 11.53 -12.34
CA LEU A 109 -12.80 10.37 -11.49
C LEU A 109 -14.21 10.49 -10.93
N LEU A 110 -15.10 9.61 -11.36
CA LEU A 110 -16.48 9.55 -10.90
C LEU A 110 -16.56 8.53 -9.77
N SER A 111 -16.90 9.01 -8.59
CA SER A 111 -16.99 8.20 -7.38
C SER A 111 -18.40 7.73 -7.07
N ASP A 112 -18.50 6.62 -6.33
CA ASP A 112 -19.75 6.18 -5.71
C ASP A 112 -20.02 6.87 -4.36
N GLN A 113 -21.11 6.49 -3.69
CA GLN A 113 -21.52 7.08 -2.40
C GLN A 113 -20.52 6.83 -1.26
N LEU A 114 -19.65 5.82 -1.37
CA LEU A 114 -18.58 5.53 -0.40
C LEU A 114 -17.24 6.12 -0.87
N ASN A 115 -17.28 6.95 -1.91
CA ASN A 115 -16.14 7.64 -2.49
C ASN A 115 -15.11 6.71 -3.19
N SER A 116 -15.52 5.51 -3.60
CA SER A 116 -14.71 4.63 -4.45
C SER A 116 -14.85 5.04 -5.91
N THR A 117 -13.77 4.99 -6.72
CA THR A 117 -13.85 5.42 -8.12
C THR A 117 -14.58 4.37 -8.98
N ALA A 118 -15.81 4.66 -9.37
CA ALA A 118 -16.62 3.77 -10.21
C ALA A 118 -16.31 3.92 -11.70
N ARG A 119 -15.94 5.12 -12.17
CA ARG A 119 -15.70 5.38 -13.60
C ARG A 119 -14.64 6.45 -13.83
N ILE A 120 -13.87 6.29 -14.90
CA ILE A 120 -12.87 7.26 -15.35
C ILE A 120 -13.21 7.72 -16.76
N VAL A 121 -13.28 9.03 -16.97
CA VAL A 121 -13.59 9.65 -18.26
C VAL A 121 -12.48 10.63 -18.63
N ASN A 122 -12.01 10.63 -19.87
CA ASN A 122 -10.99 11.59 -20.30
C ASN A 122 -11.60 12.98 -20.60
N SER A 123 -10.75 13.97 -20.85
CA SER A 123 -11.16 15.34 -21.18
C SER A 123 -11.99 15.46 -22.46
N ALA A 124 -12.03 14.42 -23.31
CA ALA A 124 -12.86 14.35 -24.51
C ALA A 124 -14.21 13.64 -24.27
N GLY A 125 -14.54 13.28 -23.03
CA GLY A 125 -15.79 12.58 -22.69
C GLY A 125 -15.78 11.07 -22.98
N VAL A 126 -14.62 10.50 -23.34
CA VAL A 126 -14.48 9.07 -23.63
C VAL A 126 -14.22 8.31 -22.32
N ILE A 127 -15.02 7.27 -22.08
CA ILE A 127 -14.86 6.38 -20.93
C ILE A 127 -13.55 5.59 -21.10
N GLN A 128 -12.69 5.67 -20.09
CA GLN A 128 -11.40 4.98 -20.05
C GLN A 128 -11.46 3.71 -19.22
N ALA A 129 -12.25 3.72 -18.16
CA ALA A 129 -12.39 2.57 -17.28
C ALA A 129 -13.71 2.62 -16.51
N ASP A 130 -14.25 1.42 -16.29
CA ASP A 130 -15.35 1.12 -15.38
C ASP A 130 -14.83 0.20 -14.31
N THR A 131 -15.16 0.48 -13.05
CA THR A 131 -14.79 -0.37 -11.93
C THR A 131 -15.99 -0.61 -11.04
N TYR A 132 -16.20 -1.87 -10.70
CA TYR A 132 -17.26 -2.30 -9.80
C TYR A 132 -16.64 -2.99 -8.60
N TYR A 133 -17.19 -2.74 -7.41
CA TYR A 133 -16.67 -3.27 -6.16
C TYR A 133 -17.70 -4.19 -5.50
N TYR A 134 -17.20 -5.19 -4.78
CA TYR A 134 -17.96 -5.91 -3.78
C TYR A 134 -18.16 -5.02 -2.53
N PRO A 135 -19.11 -5.35 -1.64
CA PRO A 135 -19.38 -4.56 -0.43
C PRO A 135 -18.17 -4.33 0.47
N TYR A 136 -17.16 -5.19 0.40
CA TYR A 136 -15.92 -5.09 1.18
C TYR A 136 -14.73 -4.52 0.39
N GLY A 137 -14.97 -3.82 -0.72
CA GLY A 137 -13.95 -3.08 -1.47
C GLY A 137 -13.12 -3.91 -2.45
N SER A 138 -13.25 -5.24 -2.45
CA SER A 138 -12.64 -6.07 -3.49
C SER A 138 -13.25 -5.75 -4.86
N LYS A 139 -12.42 -5.61 -5.88
CA LYS A 139 -12.89 -5.39 -7.25
C LYS A 139 -13.67 -6.60 -7.76
N ARG A 140 -14.89 -6.36 -8.26
CA ARG A 140 -15.78 -7.36 -8.87
C ARG A 140 -15.55 -7.48 -10.38
N SER A 141 -15.48 -6.35 -11.07
CA SER A 141 -15.30 -6.30 -12.53
C SER A 141 -14.74 -4.95 -12.95
N GLY A 142 -14.19 -4.86 -14.16
CA GLY A 142 -13.60 -3.63 -14.71
C GLY A 142 -12.13 -3.74 -15.10
N SER A 143 -11.62 -2.74 -15.82
CA SER A 143 -10.21 -2.67 -16.21
C SER A 143 -9.35 -2.14 -15.07
N TYR A 144 -8.15 -2.71 -14.87
CA TYR A 144 -7.16 -2.04 -14.05
C TYR A 144 -6.62 -0.89 -14.88
N SER A 145 -6.96 0.35 -14.51
CA SER A 145 -6.40 1.49 -15.19
C SER A 145 -5.07 1.84 -14.55
N SER A 146 -3.97 1.69 -15.29
CA SER A 146 -2.64 2.18 -14.89
C SER A 146 -2.59 3.70 -14.72
N LEU A 147 -3.67 4.39 -15.10
CA LEU A 147 -3.81 5.84 -14.97
C LEU A 147 -3.85 6.27 -13.50
N THR A 148 -4.16 5.37 -12.55
CA THR A 148 -4.40 5.79 -11.18
C THR A 148 -4.11 4.73 -10.14
N THR A 149 -3.08 5.03 -9.33
CA THR A 149 -2.71 4.32 -8.10
C THR A 149 -3.63 4.69 -6.91
N LYS A 150 -4.58 5.60 -7.13
CA LYS A 150 -5.53 6.11 -6.10
C LYS A 150 -6.99 5.73 -6.35
N CYS A 151 -7.33 5.19 -7.51
CA CYS A 151 -8.73 4.95 -7.88
C CYS A 151 -9.33 3.71 -7.26
N CYS A 152 -8.48 2.76 -6.91
CA CYS A 152 -8.92 1.62 -6.16
C CYS A 152 -8.71 1.98 -4.70
N SER A 153 -9.68 1.66 -3.86
CA SER A 153 -9.43 1.35 -2.46
C SER A 153 -8.46 0.16 -2.39
N ASP A 154 -7.24 0.30 -2.91
CA ASP A 154 -6.12 -0.60 -2.68
C ASP A 154 -5.62 -0.33 -1.25
N ALA A 155 -6.55 -0.36 -0.29
CA ALA A 155 -6.28 -1.09 0.90
C ALA A 155 -5.99 -2.51 0.41
N ALA A 156 -4.72 -2.88 0.39
CA ALA A 156 -4.31 -4.27 0.57
C ALA A 156 -4.79 -4.71 1.97
N ALA A 157 -6.09 -4.73 2.21
CA ALA A 157 -6.74 -5.36 3.33
C ALA A 157 -7.02 -6.81 2.90
N ILE A 158 -5.94 -7.56 2.70
CA ILE A 158 -6.02 -9.02 2.73
C ILE A 158 -6.33 -9.39 4.17
N ARG A 159 -7.61 -9.53 4.54
CA ARG A 159 -8.16 -10.47 5.53
C ARG A 159 -9.65 -10.60 5.29
N VAL A 160 -10.07 -11.64 4.59
CA VAL A 160 -11.27 -12.38 5.00
C VAL A 160 -11.01 -13.86 4.73
N GLY A 161 -11.02 -14.63 5.81
CA GLY A 161 -10.72 -16.05 5.76
C GLY A 161 -11.77 -16.85 5.00
N ARG A 162 -11.29 -17.83 4.25
CA ARG A 162 -11.98 -19.12 4.10
C ARG A 162 -10.92 -20.18 3.81
N ARG A 163 -10.62 -20.98 4.83
CA ARG A 163 -9.84 -22.20 4.71
C ARG A 163 -10.65 -23.16 3.83
N VAL A 164 -10.25 -23.37 2.59
CA VAL A 164 -10.70 -24.54 1.82
C VAL A 164 -9.66 -25.62 2.07
N VAL A 165 -10.00 -26.54 2.96
CA VAL A 165 -9.31 -27.84 3.03
C VAL A 165 -9.87 -28.65 1.87
N SER A 166 -9.04 -29.01 0.91
CA SER A 166 -9.37 -30.10 -0.02
C SER A 166 -8.84 -31.40 0.57
N SER A 167 -9.75 -32.35 0.75
CA SER A 167 -9.50 -33.79 0.92
C SER A 167 -8.80 -34.39 -0.29
#